data_AF-A0A1E4ZX03-F1
#
_entry.id   AF-A0A1E4ZX03-F1
#
_cell.length_a   1.000
_cell.length_b   1.000
_cell.length_c   1.000
_cell.angle_alpha   90.00
_cell.angle_beta   90.00
_cell.angle_gamma   90.00
#
_symmetry.space_group_name_H-M   'P 1'
#
loop_
_entity.id
_entity.type
_entity.pdbx_description
1 polymer ?
#
loop_
_entity_poly.entity_id
_entity_poly.type
_entity_poly.pdbx_seq_one_letter_code
_entity_poly.pdbx_strand_id
1 'polypeptide(L)'
;MLKYLNFPLLCALLCSGFNVNALADVAKGEKLYRQCQGCHSIGPEAANGFGPQLNGVFERGPGGADKFDYSPAFDRAVRQGMRWTDVSLDEFLKAPRNYIPDTRMAFPGVKNKEDRQEIIAYLKLVGLDGELPETAKQKARRLRLTPRKLAAETEIPAHGVLHLGRPALPEEVVAWDIDIRPDGKGLPEGSGSVEYGTEVYEAGCAACHGIFGEGLGRWPVLAGGHDTLTDERPEKTIGSYWPYLSTVFDYIRRAMPFGNARSLSDDDIYAVTAYLLYLNDQVDEDFVLTSENFNSIRLPNEANFIADNRQSEEAVASAGEPCMSNCFPEPAVVTERARILDVTPDKDSDEDSSTIID
;
A
#
# COMPACT_ATOMS: atom_id res chain seq x y z
N MET A 1 53.11 -52.32 -36.78
CA MET A 1 52.91 -51.15 -35.90
C MET A 1 53.05 -49.91 -36.77
N LEU A 2 51.92 -49.29 -37.14
CA LEU A 2 51.80 -48.29 -38.20
C LEU A 2 51.31 -46.95 -37.60
N LYS A 3 51.94 -45.84 -38.05
CA LYS A 3 51.42 -44.46 -38.23
C LYS A 3 51.09 -43.67 -36.94
N TYR A 4 51.81 -42.61 -36.56
CA TYR A 4 51.98 -41.26 -37.17
C TYR A 4 50.68 -40.49 -37.44
N LEU A 5 50.52 -39.41 -36.65
CA LEU A 5 49.93 -38.08 -36.88
C LEU A 5 48.78 -37.89 -37.90
N ASN A 6 47.67 -37.28 -37.45
CA ASN A 6 47.14 -36.04 -38.03
C ASN A 6 46.04 -35.38 -37.17
N PHE A 7 46.14 -34.05 -37.02
CA PHE A 7 45.15 -33.09 -36.47
C PHE A 7 43.80 -33.18 -37.21
N PRO A 8 42.64 -32.82 -36.60
CA PRO A 8 42.24 -31.40 -36.62
C PRO A 8 41.33 -30.90 -35.47
N LEU A 9 41.20 -29.57 -35.47
CA LEU A 9 40.04 -28.79 -35.04
C LEU A 9 39.87 -28.48 -33.53
N LEU A 10 40.66 -27.50 -33.09
CA LEU A 10 40.31 -26.62 -31.98
C LEU A 10 39.15 -25.71 -32.44
N CYS A 11 37.91 -26.15 -32.24
CA CYS A 11 36.73 -25.30 -32.39
C CYS A 11 36.59 -24.50 -31.09
N ALA A 12 37.13 -23.29 -31.07
CA ALA A 12 36.85 -22.32 -30.02
C ALA A 12 35.37 -21.93 -30.11
N LEU A 13 34.53 -22.61 -29.32
CA LEU A 13 33.21 -22.10 -28.97
C LEU A 13 33.41 -20.83 -28.15
N LEU A 14 33.36 -19.70 -28.85
CA LEU A 14 32.90 -18.42 -28.31
C LEU A 14 31.49 -18.66 -27.75
N CYS A 15 31.41 -19.10 -26.49
CA CYS A 15 30.23 -18.86 -25.68
C CYS A 15 30.13 -17.34 -25.51
N SER A 16 29.46 -16.68 -26.45
CA SER A 16 28.86 -15.37 -26.22
C SER A 16 28.06 -15.49 -24.94
N GLY A 17 28.58 -14.92 -23.85
CA GLY A 17 27.90 -14.84 -22.57
C GLY A 17 26.62 -14.04 -22.76
N PHE A 18 25.51 -14.73 -23.02
CA PHE A 18 24.20 -14.15 -22.74
C PHE A 18 24.12 -14.02 -21.22
N ASN A 19 24.31 -12.79 -20.77
CA ASN A 19 24.27 -12.39 -19.37
C ASN A 19 23.02 -12.96 -18.68
N VAL A 20 23.26 -13.82 -17.69
CA VAL A 20 22.24 -14.35 -16.79
C VAL A 20 21.65 -13.22 -15.90
N ASN A 21 22.34 -12.07 -15.82
CA ASN A 21 21.94 -10.89 -15.04
C ASN A 21 20.67 -10.20 -15.54
N ALA A 22 20.45 -10.08 -16.86
CA ALA A 22 19.37 -9.27 -17.43
C ALA A 22 17.94 -9.78 -17.16
N LEU A 23 17.76 -10.78 -16.30
CA LEU A 23 16.49 -11.49 -16.05
C LEU A 23 16.06 -11.47 -14.59
N ALA A 24 17.03 -11.45 -13.66
CA ALA A 24 16.77 -11.07 -12.28
C ALA A 24 16.30 -9.59 -12.25
N ASP A 25 16.89 -8.77 -13.11
CA ASP A 25 16.64 -7.34 -13.23
C ASP A 25 15.20 -7.01 -13.68
N VAL A 26 14.62 -7.77 -14.62
CA VAL A 26 13.24 -7.50 -15.12
C VAL A 26 12.17 -7.84 -14.09
N ALA A 27 12.26 -8.99 -13.43
CA ALA A 27 11.30 -9.39 -12.40
C ALA A 27 11.41 -8.51 -11.14
N LYS A 28 12.64 -8.07 -10.82
CA LYS A 28 12.90 -7.11 -9.75
C LYS A 28 12.33 -5.74 -10.11
N GLY A 29 12.57 -5.24 -11.32
CA GLY A 29 12.01 -4.00 -11.83
C GLY A 29 10.48 -4.00 -11.88
N GLU A 30 9.84 -5.09 -12.31
CA GLU A 30 8.38 -5.27 -12.26
C GLU A 30 7.84 -5.23 -10.82
N LYS A 31 8.54 -5.88 -9.88
CA LYS A 31 8.17 -5.86 -8.46
C LYS A 31 8.30 -4.43 -7.88
N LEU A 32 9.39 -3.74 -8.20
CA LEU A 32 9.62 -2.36 -7.77
C LEU A 32 8.63 -1.39 -8.43
N TYR A 33 8.17 -1.67 -9.65
CA TYR A 33 7.13 -0.89 -10.33
C TYR A 33 5.79 -0.88 -9.60
N ARG A 34 5.51 -1.85 -8.70
CA ARG A 34 4.24 -1.91 -7.96
C ARG A 34 3.93 -0.65 -7.15
N GLN A 35 4.95 0.06 -6.67
CA GLN A 35 4.76 1.35 -5.99
C GLN A 35 4.16 2.44 -6.91
N CYS A 36 4.29 2.28 -8.22
CA CYS A 36 3.75 3.19 -9.23
C CYS A 36 2.32 2.79 -9.67
N GLN A 37 1.89 1.55 -9.39
CA GLN A 37 0.64 0.98 -9.92
C GLN A 37 -0.62 1.64 -9.37
N GLY A 38 -0.54 2.29 -8.21
CA GLY A 38 -1.67 3.05 -7.67
C GLY A 38 -2.05 4.26 -8.52
N CYS A 39 -1.12 4.81 -9.30
CA CYS A 39 -1.36 5.97 -10.17
C CYS A 39 -1.21 5.67 -11.66
N HIS A 40 -0.36 4.70 -12.02
CA HIS A 40 0.02 4.41 -13.39
C HIS A 40 -0.29 2.97 -13.79
N SER A 41 -0.90 2.80 -14.96
CA SER A 41 -1.13 1.47 -15.54
C SER A 41 -0.15 1.15 -16.67
N ILE A 42 0.18 -0.13 -16.82
CA ILE A 42 0.94 -0.72 -17.92
C ILE A 42 0.18 -1.95 -18.43
N GLY A 43 0.12 -2.12 -19.75
CA GLY A 43 -0.53 -3.26 -20.40
C GLY A 43 -1.38 -2.87 -21.60
N PRO A 44 -1.88 -3.84 -22.40
CA PRO A 44 -2.66 -3.57 -23.61
C PRO A 44 -3.93 -2.75 -23.38
N GLU A 45 -4.52 -2.84 -22.19
CA GLU A 45 -5.72 -2.12 -21.79
C GLU A 45 -5.43 -0.95 -20.82
N ALA A 46 -4.16 -0.56 -20.70
CA ALA A 46 -3.74 0.52 -19.81
C ALA A 46 -4.41 1.86 -20.20
N ALA A 47 -5.06 2.50 -19.23
CA ALA A 47 -5.74 3.77 -19.39
C ALA A 47 -5.11 4.84 -18.49
N ASN A 48 -5.26 6.10 -18.89
CA ASN A 48 -4.87 7.21 -18.02
C ASN A 48 -5.77 7.25 -16.78
N GLY A 49 -5.17 7.47 -15.60
CA GLY A 49 -5.87 7.62 -14.33
C GLY A 49 -5.34 8.80 -13.55
N PHE A 50 -4.96 8.60 -12.27
CA PHE A 50 -4.25 9.62 -11.48
C PHE A 50 -2.94 10.05 -12.14
N GLY A 51 -2.25 9.12 -12.81
CA GLY A 51 -1.12 9.38 -13.70
C GLY A 51 -1.39 8.88 -15.12
N PRO A 52 -0.56 9.27 -16.09
CA PRO A 52 -0.64 8.74 -17.45
C PRO A 52 -0.28 7.25 -17.48
N GLN A 53 -0.80 6.50 -18.44
CA GLN A 53 -0.28 5.16 -18.74
C GLN A 53 1.21 5.23 -19.14
N LEU A 54 1.96 4.17 -18.87
CA LEU A 54 3.42 4.13 -19.05
C LEU A 54 3.91 3.19 -20.16
N ASN A 55 3.02 2.70 -21.01
CA ASN A 55 3.37 1.96 -22.23
C ASN A 55 4.27 2.80 -23.14
N GLY A 56 5.39 2.21 -23.56
CA GLY A 56 6.36 2.81 -24.46
C GLY A 56 6.92 4.14 -23.98
N VAL A 57 7.07 4.37 -22.67
CA VAL A 57 7.45 5.68 -22.11
C VAL A 57 8.76 6.24 -22.68
N PHE A 58 9.73 5.38 -23.00
CA PHE A 58 10.98 5.78 -23.64
C PHE A 58 10.82 6.17 -25.11
N GLU A 59 9.90 5.54 -25.82
CA GLU A 59 9.62 5.83 -27.23
C GLU A 59 8.76 7.08 -27.38
N ARG A 60 7.75 7.20 -26.54
CA ARG A 60 6.76 8.28 -26.53
C ARG A 60 7.32 9.56 -25.91
N GLY A 61 8.28 9.43 -25.00
CA GLY A 61 8.91 10.55 -24.31
C GLY A 61 8.03 11.22 -23.26
N PRO A 62 8.58 12.23 -22.57
CA PRO A 62 7.86 12.96 -21.52
C PRO A 62 6.68 13.72 -22.13
N GLY A 63 5.51 13.66 -21.48
CA GLY A 63 4.33 14.42 -21.90
C GLY A 63 3.58 13.80 -23.09
N GLY A 64 3.99 12.62 -23.56
CA GLY A 64 3.46 12.05 -24.79
C GLY A 64 2.22 11.17 -24.60
N ALA A 65 1.58 11.09 -23.42
CA ALA A 65 0.37 10.27 -23.25
C ALA A 65 -0.82 10.94 -23.89
N ASP A 66 -1.42 10.25 -24.85
CA ASP A 66 -2.64 10.73 -25.48
C ASP A 66 -3.73 10.97 -24.44
N LYS A 67 -4.35 12.14 -24.51
CA LYS A 67 -5.48 12.55 -23.67
C LYS A 67 -5.20 12.55 -22.16
N PHE A 68 -3.94 12.64 -21.75
CA PHE A 68 -3.60 12.94 -20.35
C PHE A 68 -3.40 14.44 -20.18
N ASP A 69 -3.99 15.00 -19.12
CA ASP A 69 -3.81 16.40 -18.77
C ASP A 69 -2.55 16.55 -17.91
N TYR A 70 -1.42 16.90 -18.53
CA TYR A 70 -0.14 17.11 -17.85
C TYR A 70 -0.11 18.44 -17.10
N SER A 71 0.65 18.54 -16.01
CA SER A 71 0.81 19.83 -15.32
C SER A 71 1.49 20.87 -16.23
N PRO A 72 1.13 22.17 -16.13
CA PRO A 72 1.77 23.22 -16.92
C PRO A 72 3.30 23.26 -16.79
N ALA A 73 3.84 22.90 -15.61
CA ALA A 73 5.28 22.81 -15.41
C ALA A 73 5.95 21.71 -16.25
N PHE A 74 5.30 20.55 -16.30
CA PHE A 74 5.75 19.43 -17.11
C PHE A 74 5.73 19.79 -18.60
N ASP A 75 4.66 20.42 -19.09
CA ASP A 75 4.58 20.90 -20.48
C ASP A 75 5.69 21.90 -20.81
N ARG A 76 6.01 22.82 -19.89
CA ARG A 76 7.14 23.76 -20.06
C ARG A 76 8.46 23.02 -20.17
N ALA A 77 8.72 22.04 -19.30
CA ALA A 77 9.95 21.25 -19.33
C ALA A 77 10.12 20.51 -20.66
N VAL A 78 9.04 19.90 -21.17
CA VAL A 78 9.02 19.24 -22.49
C VAL A 78 9.30 20.25 -23.62
N ARG A 79 8.66 21.43 -23.60
CA ARG A 79 8.91 22.50 -24.59
C ARG A 79 10.34 23.04 -24.55
N GLN A 80 11.00 22.98 -23.40
CA GLN A 80 12.42 23.34 -23.24
C GLN A 80 13.38 22.23 -23.68
N GLY A 81 12.87 21.13 -24.24
CA GLY A 81 13.66 20.06 -24.84
C GLY A 81 13.93 18.89 -23.92
N MET A 82 13.24 18.77 -22.80
CA MET A 82 13.33 17.59 -21.93
C MET A 82 12.98 16.31 -22.70
N ARG A 83 13.80 15.28 -22.53
CA ARG A 83 13.58 13.94 -23.08
C ARG A 83 13.82 12.89 -22.03
N TRP A 84 13.14 11.76 -22.13
CA TRP A 84 13.46 10.60 -21.31
C TRP A 84 14.73 9.92 -21.83
N THR A 85 15.72 9.89 -20.95
CA THR A 85 16.96 9.12 -21.05
C THR A 85 17.12 8.38 -19.74
N ASP A 86 18.06 7.44 -19.66
CA ASP A 86 18.41 6.79 -18.38
C ASP A 86 18.68 7.82 -17.27
N VAL A 87 19.37 8.90 -17.61
CA VAL A 87 19.79 9.92 -16.65
C VAL A 87 18.62 10.80 -16.24
N SER A 88 17.83 11.31 -17.20
CA SER A 88 16.73 12.22 -16.86
C SER A 88 15.59 11.50 -16.16
N LEU A 89 15.33 10.22 -16.50
CA LEU A 89 14.33 9.44 -15.80
C LEU A 89 14.82 9.02 -14.40
N ASP A 90 16.12 8.72 -14.22
CA ASP A 90 16.69 8.46 -12.88
C ASP A 90 16.54 9.67 -11.95
N GLU A 91 16.94 10.87 -12.40
CA GLU A 91 16.82 12.08 -11.60
C GLU A 91 15.37 12.46 -11.33
N PHE A 92 14.47 12.25 -12.30
CA PHE A 92 13.04 12.45 -12.08
C PHE A 92 12.48 11.45 -11.06
N LEU A 93 12.77 10.16 -11.19
CA LEU A 93 12.30 9.14 -10.24
C LEU A 93 12.89 9.30 -8.84
N LYS A 94 14.04 9.95 -8.70
CA LYS A 94 14.68 10.25 -7.41
C LYS A 94 13.91 11.29 -6.60
N ALA A 95 13.38 12.33 -7.26
CA ALA A 95 12.56 13.37 -6.64
C ALA A 95 11.81 14.20 -7.70
N PRO A 96 10.61 13.77 -8.15
CA PRO A 96 9.89 14.40 -9.25
C PRO A 96 9.65 15.90 -9.08
N ARG A 97 9.23 16.33 -7.89
CA ARG A 97 8.96 17.75 -7.57
C ARG A 97 10.22 18.61 -7.51
N ASN A 98 11.38 18.03 -7.22
CA ASN A 98 12.65 18.76 -7.26
C ASN A 98 13.18 18.86 -8.70
N TYR A 99 12.98 17.81 -9.49
CA TYR A 99 13.43 17.78 -10.88
C TYR A 99 12.53 18.63 -11.80
N ILE A 100 11.20 18.62 -11.58
CA ILE A 100 10.24 19.51 -12.23
C ILE A 100 9.40 20.18 -11.13
N PRO A 101 9.79 21.38 -10.68
CA PRO A 101 8.99 22.18 -9.76
C PRO A 101 7.57 22.38 -10.29
N ASP A 102 6.57 22.25 -9.41
CA ASP A 102 5.13 22.32 -9.71
C ASP A 102 4.57 21.19 -10.60
N THR A 103 5.29 20.06 -10.73
CA THR A 103 4.71 18.86 -11.34
C THR A 103 3.55 18.32 -10.50
N ARG A 104 2.48 17.86 -11.17
CA ARG A 104 1.34 17.20 -10.52
C ARG A 104 1.66 15.80 -9.99
N MET A 105 2.81 15.23 -10.36
CA MET A 105 3.25 13.93 -9.84
C MET A 105 3.72 14.07 -8.39
N ALA A 106 2.80 13.85 -7.45
CA ALA A 106 3.06 13.82 -6.01
C ALA A 106 3.66 12.46 -5.59
N PHE A 107 4.95 12.27 -5.87
CA PHE A 107 5.67 11.05 -5.52
C PHE A 107 6.96 11.40 -4.75
N PRO A 108 7.22 10.80 -3.57
CA PRO A 108 8.38 11.13 -2.73
C PRO A 108 9.74 10.73 -3.33
N GLY A 109 9.70 9.91 -4.39
CA GLY A 109 10.87 9.45 -5.12
C GLY A 109 11.48 8.17 -4.55
N VAL A 110 12.18 7.42 -5.41
CA VAL A 110 12.89 6.20 -5.03
C VAL A 110 14.32 6.57 -4.65
N LYS A 111 14.67 6.48 -3.37
CA LYS A 111 15.97 6.94 -2.85
C LYS A 111 17.14 6.06 -3.33
N ASN A 112 16.94 4.74 -3.30
CA ASN A 112 17.95 3.78 -3.74
C ASN A 112 18.20 3.90 -5.26
N LYS A 113 19.47 4.04 -5.66
CA LYS A 113 19.83 4.25 -7.07
C LYS A 113 19.66 2.97 -7.88
N GLU A 114 20.08 1.84 -7.33
CA GLU A 114 19.97 0.53 -7.98
C GLU A 114 18.50 0.23 -8.29
N ASP A 115 17.59 0.45 -7.35
CA ASP A 115 16.15 0.23 -7.55
C ASP A 115 15.56 1.13 -8.64
N ARG A 116 16.00 2.40 -8.74
CA ARG A 116 15.60 3.26 -9.88
C ARG A 116 16.06 2.68 -11.20
N GLN A 117 17.28 2.17 -11.27
CA GLN A 117 17.80 1.56 -12.49
C GLN A 117 17.03 0.29 -12.89
N GLU A 118 16.58 -0.52 -11.92
CA GLU A 118 15.72 -1.67 -12.20
C GLU A 118 14.35 -1.25 -12.75
N ILE A 119 13.74 -0.21 -12.18
CA ILE A 119 12.46 0.33 -12.67
C ILE A 119 12.63 0.87 -14.09
N ILE A 120 13.71 1.63 -14.35
CA ILE A 120 14.04 2.16 -15.67
C ILE A 120 14.24 1.02 -16.67
N ALA A 121 14.97 -0.02 -16.29
CA ALA A 121 15.19 -1.20 -17.13
C ALA A 121 13.88 -1.91 -17.45
N TYR A 122 12.98 -2.04 -16.48
CA TYR A 122 11.63 -2.60 -16.70
C TYR A 122 10.81 -1.74 -17.68
N LEU A 123 10.75 -0.42 -17.47
CA LEU A 123 9.99 0.51 -18.33
C LEU A 123 10.51 0.54 -19.77
N LYS A 124 11.81 0.32 -20.00
CA LYS A 124 12.39 0.19 -21.33
C LYS A 124 11.92 -1.04 -22.10
N LEU A 125 11.46 -2.07 -21.39
CA LEU A 125 10.96 -3.29 -22.02
C LEU A 125 9.48 -3.21 -22.36
N VAL A 126 8.74 -2.26 -21.78
CA VAL A 126 7.31 -2.13 -22.03
C VAL A 126 7.10 -1.44 -23.37
N GLY A 127 6.61 -2.19 -24.36
CA GLY A 127 6.30 -1.68 -25.68
C GLY A 127 5.16 -0.66 -25.69
N LEU A 128 4.95 0.01 -26.82
CA LEU A 128 3.81 0.93 -27.02
C LEU A 128 2.45 0.22 -26.92
N ASP A 129 2.40 -1.06 -27.28
CA ASP A 129 1.26 -1.96 -27.10
C ASP A 129 1.06 -2.42 -25.65
N GLY A 130 1.94 -1.98 -24.73
CA GLY A 130 1.93 -2.40 -23.33
C GLY A 130 2.41 -3.84 -23.12
N GLU A 131 2.93 -4.49 -24.15
CA GLU A 131 3.46 -5.84 -24.03
C GLU A 131 4.96 -5.84 -23.73
N LEU A 132 5.39 -6.87 -22.99
CA LEU A 132 6.81 -7.19 -22.81
C LEU A 132 7.29 -8.08 -23.97
N PRO A 133 8.59 -8.08 -24.31
CA PRO A 133 9.14 -8.96 -25.33
C PRO A 133 8.84 -10.43 -25.03
N GLU A 134 8.53 -11.22 -26.06
CA GLU A 134 8.21 -12.65 -25.92
C GLU A 134 9.29 -13.44 -25.17
N THR A 135 10.55 -13.05 -25.30
CA THR A 135 11.67 -13.64 -24.55
C THR A 135 11.58 -13.40 -23.04
N ALA A 136 11.11 -12.21 -22.61
CA ALA A 136 10.86 -11.88 -21.22
C ALA A 136 9.61 -12.62 -20.69
N LYS A 137 8.53 -12.66 -21.47
CA LYS A 137 7.30 -13.42 -21.14
C LYS A 137 7.58 -14.92 -20.97
N GLN A 138 8.32 -15.54 -21.90
CA GLN A 138 8.63 -16.98 -21.87
C GLN A 138 9.51 -17.36 -20.68
N LYS A 139 10.42 -16.48 -20.24
CA LYS A 139 11.33 -16.76 -19.12
C LYS A 139 10.70 -16.46 -17.76
N ALA A 140 9.84 -15.44 -17.65
CA ALA A 140 8.95 -15.25 -16.49
C ALA A 140 8.01 -16.45 -16.29
N ARG A 141 7.48 -17.00 -17.38
CA ARG A 141 6.69 -18.25 -17.36
C ARG A 141 7.53 -19.44 -16.90
N ARG A 142 8.81 -19.53 -17.31
CA ARG A 142 9.73 -20.61 -16.91
C ARG A 142 10.12 -20.55 -15.43
N LEU A 143 10.27 -19.35 -14.86
CA LEU A 143 10.53 -19.16 -13.42
C LEU A 143 9.32 -19.58 -12.56
N ARG A 144 8.10 -19.45 -13.11
CA ARG A 144 6.86 -19.96 -12.50
C ARG A 144 6.65 -21.47 -12.70
N LEU A 145 7.40 -22.12 -13.60
CA LEU A 145 7.19 -23.51 -14.02
C LEU A 145 8.29 -24.48 -13.57
N THR A 146 9.18 -24.12 -12.64
CA THR A 146 9.94 -25.14 -11.91
C THR A 146 8.94 -26.09 -11.24
N PRO A 147 8.86 -27.37 -11.66
CA PRO A 147 7.85 -28.27 -11.12
C PRO A 147 8.08 -28.40 -9.62
N ARG A 148 7.03 -28.19 -8.82
CA ARG A 148 7.07 -28.52 -7.40
C ARG A 148 7.42 -30.01 -7.30
N LYS A 149 8.48 -30.35 -6.54
CA LYS A 149 8.77 -31.76 -6.22
C LYS A 149 7.50 -32.44 -5.75
N LEU A 150 7.25 -33.66 -6.24
CA LEU A 150 6.10 -34.43 -5.80
C LEU A 150 6.20 -34.65 -4.28
N ALA A 151 5.06 -34.74 -3.59
CA ALA A 151 5.05 -34.97 -2.14
C ALA A 151 5.86 -36.22 -1.75
N ALA A 152 5.90 -37.23 -2.62
CA ALA A 152 6.68 -38.46 -2.44
C ALA A 152 8.21 -38.26 -2.52
N GLU A 153 8.67 -37.15 -3.11
CA GLU A 153 10.10 -36.82 -3.31
C GLU A 153 10.60 -35.76 -2.32
N THR A 154 9.74 -35.33 -1.41
CA THR A 154 10.03 -34.31 -0.40
C THR A 154 10.29 -35.03 0.93
N GLU A 155 11.46 -34.79 1.53
CA GLU A 155 11.77 -35.35 2.85
C GLU A 155 10.72 -34.88 3.87
N ILE A 156 10.19 -35.83 4.64
CA ILE A 156 9.22 -35.55 5.69
C ILE A 156 9.92 -34.74 6.79
N PRO A 157 9.43 -33.53 7.11
CA PRO A 157 10.07 -32.71 8.13
C PRO A 157 10.06 -33.37 9.50
N ALA A 158 11.21 -33.38 10.19
CA ALA A 158 11.34 -34.04 11.50
C ALA A 158 10.65 -33.30 12.67
N HIS A 159 10.02 -32.16 12.43
CA HIS A 159 9.41 -31.31 13.46
C HIS A 159 7.88 -31.43 13.48
N GLY A 160 7.27 -31.13 14.63
CA GLY A 160 5.81 -31.14 14.81
C GLY A 160 5.21 -32.55 14.88
N VAL A 161 4.00 -32.65 15.45
CA VAL A 161 3.29 -33.94 15.61
C VAL A 161 2.82 -34.51 14.26
N LEU A 162 2.50 -33.62 13.31
CA LEU A 162 1.99 -34.00 11.99
C LEU A 162 3.05 -33.92 10.89
N HIS A 163 4.28 -33.50 11.21
CA HIS A 163 5.38 -33.39 10.25
C HIS A 163 5.04 -32.53 9.00
N LEU A 164 4.33 -31.42 9.20
CA LEU A 164 3.94 -30.49 8.14
C LEU A 164 4.72 -29.17 8.27
N GLY A 165 5.09 -28.59 7.13
CA GLY A 165 5.73 -27.27 7.06
C GLY A 165 7.25 -27.30 7.22
N ARG A 166 7.83 -26.16 7.62
CA ARG A 166 9.22 -26.01 8.04
C ARG A 166 9.30 -24.97 9.17
N PRO A 167 10.35 -24.99 10.01
CA PRO A 167 10.60 -23.89 10.91
C PRO A 167 10.68 -22.56 10.14
N ALA A 168 10.04 -21.52 10.67
CA ALA A 168 10.15 -20.17 10.14
C ALA A 168 11.59 -19.67 10.34
N LEU A 169 12.15 -19.04 9.31
CA LEU A 169 13.46 -18.43 9.45
C LEU A 169 13.31 -17.11 10.24
N PRO A 170 14.33 -16.70 11.04
CA PRO A 170 14.27 -15.44 11.77
C PRO A 170 13.92 -14.24 10.88
N GLU A 171 14.45 -14.21 9.65
CA GLU A 171 14.23 -13.11 8.70
C GLU A 171 12.78 -13.08 8.19
N GLU A 172 12.12 -14.23 8.12
CA GLU A 172 10.71 -14.32 7.70
C GLU A 172 9.77 -13.83 8.79
N VAL A 173 10.09 -14.16 10.05
CA VAL A 173 9.37 -13.66 11.22
C VAL A 173 9.52 -12.14 11.27
N VAL A 174 10.74 -11.61 11.22
CA VAL A 174 10.98 -10.15 11.23
C VAL A 174 10.28 -9.41 10.08
N ALA A 175 10.16 -10.04 8.91
CA ALA A 175 9.49 -9.42 7.75
C ALA A 175 7.96 -9.35 7.87
N TRP A 176 7.33 -10.21 8.69
CA TRP A 176 5.87 -10.37 8.80
C TRP A 176 5.31 -9.90 10.15
N ASP A 177 6.02 -10.23 11.22
CA ASP A 177 5.74 -9.81 12.60
C ASP A 177 6.34 -8.41 12.83
N ILE A 178 5.52 -7.41 12.50
CA ILE A 178 5.82 -5.99 12.67
C ILE A 178 4.84 -5.35 13.65
N ASP A 179 4.12 -6.17 14.44
CA ASP A 179 3.05 -5.75 15.33
C ASP A 179 3.61 -4.89 16.46
N ILE A 180 2.93 -3.78 16.75
CA ILE A 180 3.30 -2.89 17.85
C ILE A 180 2.25 -2.97 18.94
N ARG A 181 2.66 -3.52 20.08
CA ARG A 181 1.79 -3.66 21.24
C ARG A 181 1.66 -2.33 22.01
N PRO A 182 0.59 -2.15 22.81
CA PRO A 182 0.43 -0.96 23.66
C PRO A 182 1.54 -0.75 24.70
N ASP A 183 2.30 -1.80 25.03
CA ASP A 183 3.48 -1.74 25.92
C ASP A 183 4.77 -1.33 25.16
N GLY A 184 4.68 -0.98 23.88
CA GLY A 184 5.80 -0.62 23.01
C GLY A 184 6.60 -1.81 22.48
N LYS A 185 6.23 -3.05 22.84
CA LYS A 185 6.91 -4.22 22.29
C LYS A 185 6.68 -4.31 20.79
N GLY A 186 7.77 -4.44 20.04
CA GLY A 186 7.78 -4.48 18.57
C GLY A 186 8.22 -3.18 17.90
N LEU A 187 8.36 -2.08 18.67
CA LEU A 187 8.82 -0.80 18.13
C LEU A 187 10.22 -0.94 17.50
N PRO A 188 10.40 -0.49 16.24
CA PRO A 188 11.72 -0.35 15.64
C PRO A 188 12.47 0.82 16.29
N GLU A 189 13.80 0.75 16.33
CA GLU A 189 14.61 1.93 16.66
C GLU A 189 14.40 3.01 15.61
N GLY A 190 14.22 4.25 16.03
CA GLY A 190 13.98 5.37 15.12
C GLY A 190 13.46 6.61 15.82
N SER A 191 13.30 7.68 15.05
CA SER A 191 12.76 8.95 15.51
C SER A 191 12.17 9.79 14.37
N GLY A 192 11.26 10.69 14.70
CA GLY A 192 10.71 11.65 13.74
C GLY A 192 10.10 12.87 14.42
N SER A 193 10.37 14.05 13.86
CA SER A 193 9.80 15.32 14.34
C SER A 193 8.44 15.60 13.68
N VAL A 194 7.65 16.46 14.33
CA VAL A 194 6.42 17.02 13.74
C VAL A 194 6.71 17.74 12.42
N GLU A 195 7.78 18.54 12.36
CA GLU A 195 8.20 19.27 11.15
C GLU A 195 8.43 18.31 9.97
N TYR A 196 9.26 17.28 10.14
CA TYR A 196 9.49 16.29 9.10
C TYR A 196 8.21 15.48 8.79
N GLY A 197 7.43 15.19 9.82
CA GLY A 197 6.15 14.49 9.69
C GLY A 197 5.15 15.23 8.81
N THR A 198 5.15 16.56 8.88
CA THR A 198 4.32 17.43 8.03
C THR A 198 4.66 17.20 6.55
N GLU A 199 5.94 17.21 6.19
CA GLU A 199 6.39 17.00 4.80
C GLU A 199 5.99 15.61 4.27
N VAL A 200 6.20 14.57 5.09
CA VAL A 200 5.84 13.19 4.72
C VAL A 200 4.32 13.04 4.59
N TYR A 201 3.56 13.63 5.52
CA TYR A 201 2.10 13.57 5.52
C TYR A 201 1.50 14.32 4.33
N GLU A 202 1.98 15.52 4.00
CA GLU A 202 1.53 16.27 2.81
C GLU A 202 1.80 15.49 1.52
N ALA A 203 2.94 14.80 1.44
CA ALA A 203 3.31 14.02 0.26
C ALA A 203 2.52 12.71 0.12
N GLY A 204 2.20 12.04 1.23
CA GLY A 204 1.66 10.68 1.23
C GLY A 204 0.22 10.51 1.71
N CYS A 205 -0.35 11.50 2.42
CA CYS A 205 -1.59 11.33 3.18
C CYS A 205 -2.65 12.39 2.86
N ALA A 206 -2.24 13.66 2.69
CA ALA A 206 -3.16 14.80 2.60
C ALA A 206 -4.13 14.76 1.41
N ALA A 207 -3.78 14.06 0.33
CA ALA A 207 -4.65 13.90 -0.84
C ALA A 207 -5.99 13.21 -0.52
N CYS A 208 -6.03 12.41 0.56
CA CYS A 208 -7.26 11.78 1.05
C CYS A 208 -7.67 12.35 2.41
N HIS A 209 -6.72 12.56 3.32
CA HIS A 209 -7.02 12.92 4.70
C HIS A 209 -7.06 14.42 4.99
N GLY A 210 -6.86 15.28 3.99
CA GLY A 210 -6.76 16.72 4.18
C GLY A 210 -5.41 17.11 4.80
N ILE A 211 -5.04 18.39 4.72
CA ILE A 211 -3.73 18.86 5.19
C ILE A 211 -3.64 18.92 6.72
N PHE A 212 -4.78 19.02 7.41
CA PHE A 212 -4.91 19.06 8.87
C PHE A 212 -5.61 17.82 9.43
N GLY A 213 -5.74 16.74 8.64
CA GLY A 213 -6.42 15.52 9.08
C GLY A 213 -7.94 15.63 9.12
N GLU A 214 -8.52 16.66 8.51
CA GLU A 214 -9.96 16.93 8.47
C GLU A 214 -10.76 15.98 7.57
N GLY A 215 -10.07 15.16 6.76
CA GLY A 215 -10.68 14.26 5.77
C GLY A 215 -11.21 15.00 4.53
N LEU A 216 -10.92 14.49 3.33
CA LEU A 216 -11.47 15.01 2.09
C LEU A 216 -12.61 14.14 1.55
N GLY A 217 -13.79 14.73 1.38
CA GLY A 217 -14.95 14.05 0.81
C GLY A 217 -15.48 12.92 1.70
N ARG A 218 -15.22 11.67 1.32
CA ARG A 218 -15.64 10.47 2.07
C ARG A 218 -14.49 9.77 2.80
N TRP A 219 -13.29 10.30 2.70
CA TRP A 219 -12.13 9.71 3.36
C TRP A 219 -12.16 9.97 4.87
N PRO A 220 -11.57 9.06 5.68
CA PRO A 220 -11.60 9.20 7.14
C PRO A 220 -10.95 10.48 7.64
N VAL A 221 -11.60 11.09 8.64
CA VAL A 221 -11.07 12.18 9.47
C VAL A 221 -10.08 11.59 10.48
N LEU A 222 -8.90 12.18 10.57
CA LEU A 222 -7.81 11.73 11.45
C LEU A 222 -7.66 12.59 12.71
N ALA A 223 -8.10 13.85 12.66
CA ALA A 223 -8.03 14.80 13.77
C ALA A 223 -9.34 15.56 13.97
N GLY A 224 -9.69 15.86 15.23
CA GLY A 224 -10.94 16.51 15.62
C GLY A 224 -11.92 15.58 16.35
N GLY A 225 -13.18 16.00 16.52
CA GLY A 225 -14.22 15.19 17.15
C GLY A 225 -14.12 15.05 18.68
N HIS A 226 -13.28 15.85 19.35
CA HIS A 226 -13.22 15.90 20.81
C HIS A 226 -14.60 16.19 21.42
N ASP A 227 -14.93 15.51 22.51
CA ASP A 227 -16.19 15.60 23.25
C ASP A 227 -17.47 15.20 22.47
N THR A 228 -17.36 14.68 21.25
CA THR A 228 -18.52 14.28 20.43
C THR A 228 -19.03 12.86 20.69
N LEU A 229 -18.39 12.08 21.58
CA LEU A 229 -18.67 10.64 21.75
C LEU A 229 -20.10 10.33 22.22
N THR A 230 -20.78 11.31 22.82
CA THR A 230 -22.18 11.20 23.27
C THR A 230 -23.19 11.86 22.33
N ASP A 231 -22.74 12.47 21.24
CA ASP A 231 -23.62 13.10 20.28
C ASP A 231 -24.41 12.06 19.47
N GLU A 232 -25.49 12.50 18.81
CA GLU A 232 -26.28 11.63 17.91
C GLU A 232 -25.41 11.06 16.78
N ARG A 233 -24.41 11.83 16.34
CA ARG A 233 -23.45 11.41 15.31
C ARG A 233 -22.01 11.75 15.74
N PRO A 234 -21.36 10.87 16.52
CA PRO A 234 -20.00 11.10 17.00
C PRO A 234 -18.95 11.13 15.89
N GLU A 235 -17.94 11.98 16.04
CA GLU A 235 -16.74 11.99 15.22
C GLU A 235 -15.60 11.27 15.94
N LYS A 236 -15.32 10.03 15.50
CA LYS A 236 -14.36 9.13 16.14
C LYS A 236 -13.02 9.16 15.41
N THR A 237 -12.07 9.91 15.95
CA THR A 237 -10.73 10.14 15.36
C THR A 237 -9.64 9.56 16.27
N ILE A 238 -8.37 9.80 15.92
CA ILE A 238 -7.23 9.40 16.74
C ILE A 238 -7.29 10.09 18.12
N GLY A 239 -7.47 11.42 18.15
CA GLY A 239 -7.51 12.19 19.41
C GLY A 239 -8.79 12.00 20.21
N SER A 240 -9.94 11.77 19.56
CA SER A 240 -11.22 11.64 20.28
C SER A 240 -11.54 10.22 20.74
N TYR A 241 -11.08 9.19 20.04
CA TYR A 241 -11.57 7.83 20.25
C TYR A 241 -10.48 6.78 20.47
N TRP A 242 -9.33 6.87 19.80
CA TRP A 242 -8.37 5.76 19.84
C TRP A 242 -7.67 5.63 21.21
N PRO A 243 -7.45 4.40 21.71
CA PRO A 243 -6.86 4.22 23.04
C PRO A 243 -5.32 4.26 23.06
N TYR A 244 -4.66 3.80 21.99
CA TYR A 244 -3.22 3.57 22.00
C TYR A 244 -2.52 4.14 20.78
N LEU A 245 -1.39 4.82 21.02
CA LEU A 245 -0.50 5.31 19.97
C LEU A 245 0.12 4.16 19.16
N SER A 246 0.32 3.00 19.79
CA SER A 246 0.84 1.80 19.14
C SER A 246 -0.01 1.38 17.93
N THR A 247 -1.34 1.51 18.04
CA THR A 247 -2.27 1.18 16.95
C THR A 247 -2.12 2.15 15.78
N VAL A 248 -1.88 3.44 16.04
CA VAL A 248 -1.62 4.45 15.01
C VAL A 248 -0.35 4.07 14.24
N PHE A 249 0.75 3.84 14.96
CA PHE A 249 2.04 3.52 14.36
C PHE A 249 1.99 2.21 13.55
N ASP A 250 1.48 1.12 14.13
CA ASP A 250 1.39 -0.20 13.47
C ASP A 250 0.52 -0.11 12.22
N TYR A 251 -0.66 0.50 12.32
CA TYR A 251 -1.57 0.60 11.19
C TYR A 251 -0.97 1.42 10.03
N ILE A 252 -0.29 2.53 10.33
CA ILE A 252 0.39 3.33 9.29
C ILE A 252 1.49 2.49 8.64
N ARG A 253 2.35 1.84 9.44
CA ARG A 253 3.44 0.98 8.97
C ARG A 253 2.95 -0.15 8.06
N ARG A 254 1.83 -0.77 8.44
CA ARG A 254 1.32 -2.00 7.84
C ARG A 254 0.41 -1.76 6.64
N ALA A 255 -0.40 -0.69 6.67
CA ALA A 255 -1.54 -0.52 5.77
C ALA A 255 -1.58 0.83 5.03
N MET A 256 -0.71 1.78 5.36
CA MET A 256 -0.68 3.10 4.72
C MET A 256 0.63 3.37 3.97
N PRO A 257 0.61 4.26 2.95
CA PRO A 257 -0.56 4.89 2.33
C PRO A 257 -1.48 3.89 1.60
N PHE A 258 -2.79 4.18 1.52
CA PHE A 258 -3.74 3.32 0.82
C PHE A 258 -3.36 3.18 -0.67
N GLY A 259 -3.21 1.94 -1.13
CA GLY A 259 -2.73 1.62 -2.49
C GLY A 259 -1.20 1.47 -2.61
N ASN A 260 -0.43 1.87 -1.59
CA ASN A 260 1.03 1.71 -1.54
C ASN A 260 1.53 1.41 -0.12
N ALA A 261 0.87 0.49 0.58
CA ALA A 261 1.20 0.12 1.96
C ALA A 261 2.64 -0.41 2.09
N ARG A 262 3.24 -0.21 3.27
CA ARG A 262 4.64 -0.60 3.59
C ARG A 262 5.71 0.11 2.75
N SER A 263 5.41 1.30 2.24
CA SER A 263 6.35 2.12 1.45
C SER A 263 7.13 3.15 2.26
N LEU A 264 6.71 3.43 3.50
CA LEU A 264 7.37 4.38 4.41
C LEU A 264 8.46 3.68 5.22
N SER A 265 9.54 4.42 5.54
CA SER A 265 10.55 3.95 6.49
C SER A 265 10.06 4.07 7.94
N ASP A 266 10.73 3.40 8.87
CA ASP A 266 10.35 3.46 10.30
C ASP A 266 10.43 4.91 10.85
N ASP A 267 11.43 5.70 10.44
CA ASP A 267 11.55 7.12 10.80
C ASP A 267 10.43 8.00 10.18
N ASP A 268 10.03 7.72 8.93
CA ASP A 268 8.90 8.41 8.30
C ASP A 268 7.60 8.15 9.09
N ILE A 269 7.43 6.93 9.60
CA ILE A 269 6.24 6.56 10.38
C ILE A 269 6.28 7.23 11.76
N TYR A 270 7.45 7.31 12.41
CA TYR A 270 7.59 8.11 13.64
C TYR A 270 7.22 9.57 13.41
N ALA A 271 7.69 10.16 12.30
CA ALA A 271 7.45 11.54 11.96
C ALA A 271 5.96 11.81 11.68
N VAL A 272 5.32 11.00 10.83
CA VAL A 272 3.87 11.11 10.57
C VAL A 272 3.06 10.89 11.85
N THR A 273 3.46 9.96 12.72
CA THR A 273 2.80 9.74 14.01
C THR A 273 2.94 10.97 14.93
N ALA A 274 4.11 11.61 14.97
CA ALA A 274 4.32 12.86 15.70
C ALA A 274 3.44 13.99 15.15
N TYR A 275 3.36 14.14 13.83
CA TYR A 275 2.47 15.12 13.20
C TYR A 275 0.99 14.87 13.51
N LEU A 276 0.54 13.61 13.50
CA LEU A 276 -0.84 13.27 13.87
C LEU A 276 -1.14 13.56 15.36
N LEU A 277 -0.16 13.40 16.25
CA LEU A 277 -0.29 13.82 17.65
C LEU A 277 -0.45 15.35 17.75
N TYR A 278 0.35 16.10 16.99
CA TYR A 278 0.26 17.56 16.93
C TYR A 278 -1.11 18.02 16.41
N LEU A 279 -1.61 17.42 15.32
CA LEU A 279 -2.94 17.72 14.78
C LEU A 279 -4.09 17.43 15.76
N ASN A 280 -3.87 16.56 16.74
CA ASN A 280 -4.84 16.23 17.78
C ASN A 280 -4.55 16.95 19.11
N ASP A 281 -3.74 18.02 19.09
CA ASP A 281 -3.39 18.82 20.27
C ASP A 281 -2.75 18.00 21.42
N GLN A 282 -2.01 16.93 21.08
CA GLN A 282 -1.37 16.04 22.08
C GLN A 282 0.09 16.42 22.36
N VAL A 283 0.74 17.12 21.44
CA VAL A 283 2.16 17.54 21.52
C VAL A 283 2.35 18.88 20.80
N ASP A 284 3.45 19.58 21.11
CA ASP A 284 3.84 20.84 20.48
C ASP A 284 4.53 20.66 19.11
N GLU A 285 4.67 21.73 18.35
CA GLU A 285 5.23 21.72 16.97
C GLU A 285 6.71 21.31 16.89
N ASP A 286 7.47 21.44 17.97
CA ASP A 286 8.89 21.07 18.06
C ASP A 286 9.11 19.64 18.59
N PHE A 287 8.02 18.91 18.84
CA PHE A 287 8.09 17.58 19.42
C PHE A 287 8.77 16.57 18.48
N VAL A 288 9.55 15.66 19.10
CA VAL A 288 10.21 14.54 18.42
C VAL A 288 9.76 13.25 19.08
N LEU A 289 9.09 12.40 18.31
CA LEU A 289 8.72 11.05 18.75
C LEU A 289 9.90 10.11 18.52
N THR A 290 10.24 9.30 19.52
CA THR A 290 11.31 8.32 19.46
C THR A 290 10.83 6.98 20.02
N SER A 291 11.53 5.90 19.71
CA SER A 291 11.28 4.60 20.34
C SER A 291 11.39 4.64 21.88
N GLU A 292 12.21 5.54 22.43
CA GLU A 292 12.43 5.69 23.87
C GLU A 292 11.29 6.42 24.58
N ASN A 293 10.71 7.45 23.96
CA ASN A 293 9.66 8.26 24.57
C ASN A 293 8.23 7.82 24.16
N PHE A 294 8.09 6.91 23.19
CA PHE A 294 6.80 6.46 22.65
C PHE A 294 5.77 6.10 23.72
N ASN A 295 6.19 5.29 24.71
CA ASN A 295 5.31 4.78 25.77
C ASN A 295 4.92 5.83 26.81
N SER A 296 5.50 7.02 26.77
CA SER A 296 5.13 8.13 27.65
C SER A 296 3.86 8.85 27.18
N ILE A 297 3.49 8.70 25.90
CA ILE A 297 2.32 9.33 25.30
C ILE A 297 1.08 8.47 25.54
N ARG A 298 0.04 9.06 26.12
CA ARG A 298 -1.25 8.41 26.43
C ARG A 298 -2.37 9.16 25.72
N LEU A 299 -3.15 8.47 24.90
CA LEU A 299 -4.23 9.12 24.16
C LEU A 299 -5.44 9.38 25.08
N PRO A 300 -6.25 10.43 24.82
CA PRO A 300 -7.29 10.86 25.76
C PRO A 300 -8.33 9.78 26.11
N ASN A 301 -8.63 8.87 25.18
CA ASN A 301 -9.70 7.89 25.34
C ASN A 301 -9.23 6.51 25.81
N GLU A 302 -7.99 6.36 26.25
CA GLU A 302 -7.39 5.07 26.61
C GLU A 302 -8.16 4.29 27.68
N ALA A 303 -8.66 4.99 28.71
CA ALA A 303 -9.35 4.37 29.85
C ALA A 303 -10.79 3.95 29.57
N ASN A 304 -11.36 4.33 28.41
CA ASN A 304 -12.80 4.23 28.16
C ASN A 304 -13.22 3.00 27.33
N PHE A 305 -12.28 2.08 27.10
CA PHE A 305 -12.58 0.78 26.48
C PHE A 305 -12.69 -0.29 27.54
N ILE A 306 -13.81 -1.01 27.52
CA ILE A 306 -14.06 -2.14 28.41
C ILE A 306 -14.13 -3.44 27.64
N ALA A 307 -13.78 -4.55 28.30
CA ALA A 307 -14.06 -5.86 27.74
C ALA A 307 -15.57 -6.05 27.57
N ASP A 308 -15.95 -6.84 26.57
CA ASP A 308 -17.35 -7.17 26.31
C ASP A 308 -18.05 -7.68 27.58
N ASN A 309 -19.04 -6.93 28.02
CA ASN A 309 -19.80 -7.18 29.24
C ASN A 309 -21.27 -7.52 28.94
N ARG A 310 -21.63 -7.84 27.69
CA ARG A 310 -23.02 -8.15 27.28
C ARG A 310 -23.68 -9.23 28.13
N GLN A 311 -22.90 -10.21 28.61
CA GLN A 311 -23.40 -11.28 29.49
C GLN A 311 -23.91 -10.77 30.85
N SER A 312 -23.41 -9.62 31.30
CA SER A 312 -23.81 -8.97 32.55
C SER A 312 -24.86 -7.87 32.35
N GLU A 313 -25.19 -7.52 31.10
CA GLU A 313 -26.24 -6.55 30.81
C GLU A 313 -27.59 -7.12 31.21
N GLU A 314 -28.42 -6.30 31.85
CA GLU A 314 -29.72 -6.70 32.38
C GLU A 314 -30.58 -7.39 31.32
N ALA A 315 -30.62 -6.84 30.09
CA ALA A 315 -31.40 -7.39 28.98
C ALA A 315 -31.03 -8.84 28.61
N VAL A 316 -29.76 -9.24 28.80
CA VAL A 316 -29.28 -10.60 28.52
C VAL A 316 -29.38 -11.46 29.76
N ALA A 317 -29.02 -10.92 30.93
CA ALA A 317 -29.06 -11.61 32.21
C ALA A 317 -30.50 -11.95 32.66
N SER A 318 -31.49 -11.16 32.23
CA SER A 318 -32.90 -11.33 32.56
C SER A 318 -33.74 -11.90 31.41
N ALA A 319 -33.11 -12.49 30.39
CA ALA A 319 -33.84 -13.10 29.28
C ALA A 319 -34.65 -14.32 29.77
N GLY A 320 -35.91 -14.08 30.12
CA GLY A 320 -36.89 -15.12 30.47
C GLY A 320 -37.47 -15.80 29.22
N GLU A 321 -38.46 -16.67 29.43
CA GLU A 321 -39.22 -17.24 28.30
C GLU A 321 -39.96 -16.14 27.54
N PRO A 322 -39.95 -16.15 26.20
CA PRO A 322 -40.62 -15.14 25.40
C PRO A 322 -42.14 -15.19 25.60
N CYS A 323 -42.81 -14.04 25.49
CA CYS A 323 -44.26 -14.01 25.49
C CYS A 323 -44.81 -14.69 24.22
N MET A 324 -45.77 -15.60 24.39
CA MET A 324 -46.36 -16.37 23.28
C MET A 324 -47.76 -15.89 22.84
N SER A 325 -48.49 -15.16 23.70
CA SER A 325 -49.83 -14.65 23.35
C SER A 325 -50.18 -13.38 24.11
N ASN A 326 -50.93 -12.49 23.46
CA ASN A 326 -51.42 -11.22 24.03
C ASN A 326 -50.31 -10.35 24.65
N CYS A 327 -49.16 -10.26 23.96
CA CYS A 327 -47.93 -9.66 24.51
C CYS A 327 -48.00 -8.14 24.71
N PHE A 328 -48.85 -7.45 23.95
CA PHE A 328 -49.10 -6.02 24.09
C PHE A 328 -50.60 -5.73 24.00
N PRO A 329 -51.11 -4.77 24.78
CA PRO A 329 -52.52 -4.39 24.74
C PRO A 329 -52.87 -3.51 23.52
N GLU A 330 -51.90 -2.80 22.97
CA GLU A 330 -52.08 -1.88 21.84
C GLU A 330 -51.71 -2.53 20.49
N PRO A 331 -52.34 -2.13 19.38
CA PRO A 331 -51.97 -2.61 18.06
C PRO A 331 -50.58 -2.09 17.64
N ALA A 332 -49.85 -2.92 16.86
CA ALA A 332 -48.57 -2.53 16.31
C ALA A 332 -48.70 -1.35 15.33
N VAL A 333 -47.80 -0.38 15.43
CA VAL A 333 -47.74 0.81 14.56
C VAL A 333 -46.41 0.81 13.81
N VAL A 334 -46.46 1.08 12.50
CA VAL A 334 -45.25 1.20 11.66
C VAL A 334 -44.63 2.58 11.88
N THR A 335 -43.44 2.62 12.49
CA THR A 335 -42.70 3.86 12.77
C THR A 335 -41.72 4.23 11.66
N GLU A 336 -41.15 3.24 10.97
CA GLU A 336 -40.13 3.45 9.94
C GLU A 336 -40.39 2.56 8.71
N ARG A 337 -39.99 3.03 7.53
CA ARG A 337 -40.06 2.24 6.28
C ARG A 337 -38.80 2.49 5.46
N ALA A 338 -38.03 1.44 5.19
CA ALA A 338 -36.78 1.54 4.41
C ALA A 338 -36.96 2.19 3.02
N ARG A 339 -38.11 1.96 2.37
CA ARG A 339 -38.50 2.60 1.10
C ARG A 339 -38.59 4.13 1.15
N ILE A 340 -38.56 4.75 2.34
CA ILE A 340 -38.53 6.21 2.49
C ILE A 340 -37.10 6.72 2.29
N LEU A 341 -36.07 5.96 2.68
CA LEU A 341 -34.67 6.32 2.46
C LEU A 341 -34.21 6.05 1.03
N ASP A 342 -34.70 4.96 0.42
CA ASP A 342 -34.52 4.65 -1.00
C ASP A 342 -33.06 4.66 -1.49
N VAL A 343 -32.17 4.10 -0.67
CA VAL A 343 -30.72 3.96 -0.96
C VAL A 343 -30.31 2.52 -1.31
N THR A 344 -31.27 1.62 -1.43
CA THR A 344 -31.04 0.23 -1.84
C THR A 344 -30.97 0.21 -3.37
N PRO A 345 -29.94 -0.39 -4.00
CA PRO A 345 -29.85 -0.46 -5.46
C PRO A 345 -31.08 -1.12 -6.10
N ASP A 346 -31.62 -0.50 -7.15
CA ASP A 346 -32.74 -1.01 -7.94
C ASP A 346 -32.30 -1.93 -9.08
N LYS A 347 -33.23 -2.76 -9.57
CA LYS A 347 -33.02 -3.70 -10.70
C LYS A 347 -32.87 -3.02 -12.06
N ASP A 348 -33.34 -1.79 -12.22
CA ASP A 348 -33.34 -1.08 -13.52
C ASP A 348 -31.98 -0.49 -13.90
N SER A 349 -30.98 -0.59 -13.01
CA SER A 349 -29.57 -0.47 -13.38
C SER A 349 -29.01 -1.86 -13.69
N ASP A 350 -28.55 -2.07 -14.93
CA ASP A 350 -28.08 -3.33 -15.53
C ASP A 350 -26.98 -4.10 -14.76
N GLU A 351 -27.22 -4.59 -13.54
CA GLU A 351 -26.43 -5.66 -12.90
C GLU A 351 -27.09 -6.17 -11.59
N ASP A 352 -27.70 -7.35 -11.68
CA ASP A 352 -27.81 -8.39 -10.64
C ASP A 352 -28.30 -7.99 -9.22
N SER A 353 -29.46 -7.33 -9.10
CA SER A 353 -30.19 -7.36 -7.81
C SER A 353 -30.94 -8.68 -7.68
N SER A 354 -30.58 -9.44 -6.65
CA SER A 354 -30.99 -10.83 -6.32
C SER A 354 -32.47 -11.01 -5.96
N THR A 355 -33.35 -10.16 -6.49
CA THR A 355 -34.80 -10.36 -6.42
C THR A 355 -35.18 -11.62 -7.20
N ILE A 356 -35.96 -12.49 -6.55
CA ILE A 356 -36.50 -13.71 -7.18
C ILE A 356 -37.20 -13.32 -8.48
N ILE A 357 -36.81 -13.97 -9.57
CA ILE A 357 -37.48 -13.85 -10.87
C ILE A 357 -38.79 -14.63 -10.77
N ASP A 358 -39.91 -13.92 -10.86
CA ASP A 358 -41.27 -14.49 -10.90
C ASP A 358 -41.56 -15.25 -12.22
#